data_AF-A0A943SMS3-F1
#
_entry.id   AF-A0A943SMS3-F1
#
_cell.length_a   1.000
_cell.length_b   1.000
_cell.length_c   1.000
_cell.angle_alpha   90.00
_cell.angle_beta   90.00
_cell.angle_gamma   90.00
#
_symmetry.space_group_name_H-M   'P 1'
#
loop_
_entity.id
_entity.type
_entity.pdbx_description
1 polymer ?
#
loop_
_entity_poly.entity_id
_entity_poly.type
_entity_poly.pdbx_seq_one_letter_code
_entity_poly.pdbx_strand_id
1 'polypeptide(L)'
;MIFALAGNQNCGKTTLFNQLTGSNQHVGNFPGVTVERKEGIVKKHPEMIVVDLPGIYSLSPYTSEEVVTRDFLLREHPDAIINIIDATNIERNLYLTLQLLELNIPMVLALNMMDEVRANHGSIDLLKFSAELGIPCVPISASKNEGIEDLVSAAIAAGEKKQLPRRLDFCSGPVHKAIHALCHLIEDHAQASKIPVRFAATKLVEGDEPTIAALHINENELDIVDHIVREMESDLGTDRLAALADMRYSYIEELCEKTVVKAQQSREQLRSLKIDSVLTHRIWALPIFVLIMFGVFWITFGPIGVFFQDLLAEGVQLAIDGFASLLVYAEINPILQSLLIDGVCAGVGSVLSFLPVIVILFFLLSLLEDSGYMARIAFIMDKPLRRLGLSGRSFVPMLVGFGCSVPAILSTRTLSSDRDRKMTILLVPFMSCSAKLPIYAMFAAAFFPGYAALVTIGLYVFGI
;
A
#
# COMPACT_ATOMS: atom_id res chain seq x y z
N MET A 1 19.09 -21.60 -14.69
CA MET A 1 17.66 -21.39 -14.94
C MET A 1 17.21 -20.16 -14.19
N ILE A 2 16.45 -19.28 -14.83
CA ILE A 2 15.91 -18.04 -14.27
C ILE A 2 14.44 -18.26 -13.95
N PHE A 3 14.05 -18.04 -12.70
CA PHE A 3 12.69 -18.15 -12.22
C PHE A 3 12.15 -16.79 -11.81
N ALA A 4 10.93 -16.48 -12.22
CA ALA A 4 10.23 -15.27 -11.80
C ALA A 4 9.39 -15.55 -10.56
N LEU A 5 9.62 -14.82 -9.46
CA LEU A 5 8.76 -14.85 -8.28
C LEU A 5 7.72 -13.73 -8.41
N ALA A 6 6.47 -14.09 -8.70
CA ALA A 6 5.35 -13.18 -8.90
C ALA A 6 4.26 -13.41 -7.85
N GLY A 7 3.48 -12.38 -7.54
CA GLY A 7 2.35 -12.49 -6.61
C GLY A 7 1.87 -11.13 -6.13
N ASN A 8 0.77 -11.14 -5.37
CA ASN A 8 0.17 -9.91 -4.84
C ASN A 8 1.04 -9.27 -3.76
N GLN A 9 0.80 -7.99 -3.49
CA GLN A 9 1.36 -7.37 -2.27
C GLN A 9 0.85 -8.10 -1.02
N ASN A 10 1.72 -8.25 -0.03
CA ASN A 10 1.45 -8.92 1.26
C ASN A 10 1.13 -10.43 1.21
N CYS A 11 1.34 -11.12 0.09
CA CYS A 11 1.16 -12.59 0.03
C CYS A 11 2.31 -13.40 0.67
N GLY A 12 3.29 -12.73 1.28
CA GLY A 12 4.51 -13.36 1.82
C GLY A 12 5.63 -13.58 0.80
N LYS A 13 5.57 -12.91 -0.36
CA LYS A 13 6.59 -12.94 -1.42
C LYS A 13 8.01 -12.68 -0.91
N THR A 14 8.23 -11.57 -0.20
CA THR A 14 9.55 -11.22 0.35
C THR A 14 10.02 -12.25 1.40
N THR A 15 9.09 -12.79 2.20
CA THR A 15 9.40 -13.85 3.15
C THR A 15 9.88 -15.11 2.45
N LEU A 16 9.17 -15.54 1.40
CA LEU A 16 9.56 -16.70 0.59
C LEU A 16 10.91 -16.46 -0.12
N PHE A 17 11.10 -15.28 -0.72
CA PHE A 17 12.36 -14.91 -1.37
C PHE A 17 13.55 -15.02 -0.41
N ASN A 18 13.41 -14.50 0.82
CA ASN A 18 14.44 -14.57 1.85
C ASN A 18 14.71 -16.01 2.32
N GLN A 19 13.67 -16.85 2.43
CA GLN A 19 13.85 -18.26 2.77
C GLN A 19 14.63 -19.01 1.67
N LEU A 20 14.26 -18.78 0.40
CA LEU A 20 14.89 -19.40 -0.76
C LEU A 20 16.36 -19.01 -0.91
N THR A 21 16.70 -17.72 -0.77
CA THR A 21 18.02 -17.19 -1.15
C THR A 21 18.95 -16.89 0.03
N GLY A 22 18.41 -16.63 1.22
CA GLY A 22 19.20 -16.25 2.40
C GLY A 22 20.00 -14.97 2.17
N SER A 23 21.31 -15.02 2.41
CA SER A 23 22.22 -13.88 2.20
C SER A 23 22.69 -13.70 0.75
N ASN A 24 22.40 -14.65 -0.14
CA ASN A 24 22.91 -14.65 -1.52
C ASN A 24 21.98 -13.85 -2.45
N GLN A 25 21.76 -12.59 -2.10
CA GLN A 25 20.86 -11.68 -2.81
C GLN A 25 21.63 -10.50 -3.38
N HIS A 26 21.27 -10.10 -4.59
CA HIS A 26 21.71 -8.87 -5.23
C HIS A 26 20.51 -7.94 -5.41
N VAL A 27 20.69 -6.66 -5.07
CA VAL A 27 19.66 -5.63 -5.18
C VAL A 27 20.14 -4.56 -6.14
N GLY A 28 19.35 -4.31 -7.18
CA GLY A 28 19.54 -3.26 -8.16
C GLY A 28 18.22 -2.62 -8.54
N ASN A 29 18.17 -1.97 -9.71
CA ASN A 29 16.94 -1.41 -10.27
C ASN A 29 16.68 -2.03 -11.64
N PHE A 30 15.40 -2.13 -12.02
CA PHE A 30 15.05 -2.46 -13.40
C PHE A 30 15.50 -1.34 -14.36
N PRO A 31 15.91 -1.66 -15.60
CA PRO A 31 16.39 -0.66 -16.55
C PRO A 31 15.37 0.46 -16.80
N GLY A 32 15.80 1.71 -16.68
CA GLY A 32 14.98 2.89 -17.03
C GLY A 32 13.90 3.28 -16.01
N VAL A 33 13.84 2.63 -14.85
CA VAL A 33 12.82 2.89 -13.81
C VAL A 33 13.43 2.86 -12.41
N THR A 34 12.76 3.46 -11.43
CA THR A 34 13.14 3.44 -10.00
C THR A 34 12.57 2.23 -9.25
N VAL A 35 12.20 1.16 -9.97
CA VAL A 35 11.62 -0.05 -9.39
C VAL A 35 12.75 -0.99 -8.99
N GLU A 36 12.77 -1.40 -7.71
CA GLU A 36 13.77 -2.32 -7.18
C GLU A 36 13.72 -3.68 -7.90
N ARG A 37 14.90 -4.20 -8.26
CA ARG A 37 15.10 -5.55 -8.79
C ARG A 37 15.91 -6.34 -7.76
N LYS A 38 15.34 -7.42 -7.21
CA LYS A 38 16.07 -8.33 -6.32
C LYS A 38 16.23 -9.66 -7.02
N GLU A 39 17.45 -10.19 -7.02
CA GLU A 39 17.74 -11.51 -7.58
C GLU A 39 18.63 -12.28 -6.62
N GLY A 40 18.47 -13.60 -6.56
CA GLY A 40 19.29 -14.42 -5.68
C GLY A 40 19.33 -15.88 -6.10
N ILE A 41 20.42 -16.53 -5.71
CA ILE A 41 20.64 -17.95 -5.97
C ILE A 41 19.94 -18.75 -4.87
N VAL A 42 19.15 -19.77 -5.26
CA VAL A 42 18.43 -20.60 -4.30
C VAL A 42 19.40 -21.49 -3.51
N LYS A 43 19.22 -21.55 -2.18
CA LYS A 43 20.01 -22.39 -1.29
C LYS A 43 19.94 -23.85 -1.75
N LYS A 44 21.08 -24.52 -1.79
CA LYS A 44 21.24 -25.91 -2.24
C LYS A 44 20.94 -26.17 -3.74
N HIS A 45 20.56 -25.14 -4.50
CA HIS A 45 20.21 -25.22 -5.92
C HIS A 45 20.93 -24.10 -6.71
N PRO A 46 22.26 -24.20 -6.91
CA PRO A 46 23.05 -23.18 -7.61
C PRO A 46 22.63 -22.98 -9.08
N GLU A 47 21.96 -23.96 -9.67
CA GLU A 47 21.37 -23.92 -11.01
C GLU A 47 20.15 -23.00 -11.12
N MET A 48 19.57 -22.57 -9.99
CA MET A 48 18.31 -21.84 -9.89
C MET A 48 18.55 -20.41 -9.39
N ILE A 49 18.29 -19.44 -10.26
CA ILE A 49 18.29 -18.00 -9.93
C ILE A 49 16.83 -17.56 -9.86
N VAL A 50 16.43 -16.95 -8.74
CA VAL A 50 15.09 -16.39 -8.57
C VAL A 50 15.18 -14.87 -8.65
N VAL A 51 14.36 -14.27 -9.51
CA VAL A 51 14.16 -12.83 -9.61
C VAL A 51 12.85 -12.47 -8.93
N ASP A 52 12.91 -11.64 -7.91
CA ASP A 52 11.76 -11.10 -7.20
C ASP A 52 11.11 -9.99 -8.03
N LEU A 53 9.90 -10.22 -8.51
CA LEU A 53 9.13 -9.21 -9.25
C LEU A 53 8.32 -8.34 -8.28
N PRO A 54 8.07 -7.07 -8.58
CA PRO A 54 7.19 -6.21 -7.80
C PRO A 54 5.84 -6.87 -7.47
N GLY A 55 5.30 -6.58 -6.28
CA GLY A 55 4.00 -7.10 -5.87
C GLY A 55 2.87 -6.38 -6.62
N ILE A 56 2.17 -7.09 -7.50
CA ILE A 56 1.17 -6.51 -8.41
C ILE A 56 -0.19 -7.19 -8.23
N TYR A 57 -1.27 -6.53 -8.67
CA TYR A 57 -2.62 -7.12 -8.63
C TYR A 57 -3.13 -7.52 -10.03
N SER A 58 -2.54 -6.96 -11.08
CA SER A 58 -2.88 -7.25 -12.46
C SER A 58 -1.67 -7.01 -13.38
N LEU A 59 -1.71 -7.50 -14.61
CA LEU A 59 -0.76 -7.20 -15.68
C LEU A 59 -1.23 -6.02 -16.55
N SER A 60 -1.96 -5.07 -15.96
CA SER A 60 -2.44 -3.86 -16.64
C SER A 60 -1.36 -2.77 -16.63
N PRO A 61 -1.34 -1.81 -17.57
CA PRO A 61 -0.27 -0.82 -17.68
C PRO A 61 -0.44 0.40 -16.75
N TYR A 62 -1.13 0.26 -15.60
CA TYR A 62 -1.49 1.43 -14.78
C TYR A 62 -0.36 1.91 -13.86
N THR A 63 0.52 0.99 -13.45
CA THR A 63 1.64 1.31 -12.57
C THR A 63 2.97 0.88 -13.17
N SER A 64 4.05 1.56 -12.78
CA SER A 64 5.41 1.20 -13.20
C SER A 64 5.79 -0.23 -12.78
N GLU A 65 5.26 -0.70 -11.64
CA GLU A 65 5.47 -2.06 -11.15
C GLU A 65 4.84 -3.11 -12.06
N GLU A 66 3.60 -2.89 -12.50
CA GLU A 66 2.89 -3.80 -13.41
C GLU A 66 3.55 -3.83 -14.79
N VAL A 67 3.94 -2.67 -15.32
CA VAL A 67 4.65 -2.56 -16.60
C VAL A 67 5.98 -3.31 -16.55
N VAL A 68 6.76 -3.13 -15.48
CA VAL A 68 8.06 -3.81 -15.30
C VAL A 68 7.89 -5.32 -15.20
N THR A 69 6.94 -5.79 -14.39
CA THR A 69 6.66 -7.23 -14.27
C THR A 69 6.23 -7.83 -15.60
N ARG A 70 5.32 -7.17 -16.32
CA ARG A 70 4.86 -7.62 -17.64
C ARG A 70 6.02 -7.68 -18.65
N ASP A 71 6.78 -6.59 -18.78
CA ASP A 71 7.87 -6.49 -19.75
C ASP A 71 8.99 -7.50 -19.43
N PHE A 72 9.29 -7.74 -18.14
CA PHE A 72 10.22 -8.79 -17.73
C PHE A 72 9.75 -10.17 -18.19
N LEU A 73 8.50 -10.54 -17.89
CA LEU A 73 7.96 -11.85 -18.23
C LEU A 73 7.90 -12.08 -19.75
N LEU A 74 7.57 -11.05 -20.53
CA LEU A 74 7.47 -11.13 -21.99
C LEU A 74 8.83 -11.08 -22.70
N ARG A 75 9.83 -10.35 -22.18
CA ARG A 75 11.12 -10.16 -22.88
C ARG A 75 12.22 -11.10 -22.41
N GLU A 76 12.31 -11.34 -21.10
CA GLU A 76 13.37 -12.18 -20.50
C GLU A 76 13.02 -13.67 -20.57
N HIS A 77 11.74 -14.01 -20.79
CA HIS A 77 11.24 -15.38 -20.91
C HIS A 77 11.81 -16.34 -19.85
N PRO A 78 11.45 -16.13 -18.56
CA PRO A 78 11.95 -16.99 -17.49
C PRO A 78 11.58 -18.46 -17.72
N ASP A 79 12.41 -19.38 -17.22
CA ASP A 79 12.23 -20.82 -17.35
C ASP A 79 10.95 -21.30 -16.65
N ALA A 80 10.58 -20.68 -15.52
CA ALA A 80 9.25 -20.82 -14.93
C ALA A 80 8.89 -19.63 -14.02
N ILE A 81 7.59 -19.50 -13.74
CA ILE A 81 7.01 -18.58 -12.77
C ILE A 81 6.72 -19.34 -11.47
N ILE A 82 7.26 -18.87 -10.35
CA ILE A 82 6.80 -19.21 -9.02
C ILE A 82 5.76 -18.16 -8.65
N ASN A 83 4.48 -18.51 -8.79
CA ASN A 83 3.39 -17.63 -8.43
C ASN A 83 3.00 -17.88 -6.98
N ILE A 84 3.23 -16.91 -6.09
CA ILE A 84 2.87 -17.00 -4.67
C ILE A 84 1.54 -16.30 -4.43
N ILE A 85 0.61 -17.02 -3.80
CA ILE A 85 -0.68 -16.49 -3.41
C ILE A 85 -0.95 -16.67 -1.92
N ASP A 86 -1.65 -15.72 -1.33
CA ASP A 86 -2.18 -15.84 0.03
C ASP A 86 -3.42 -16.74 0.02
N ALA A 87 -3.31 -17.91 0.63
CA ALA A 87 -4.41 -18.89 0.69
C ALA A 87 -5.57 -18.42 1.59
N THR A 88 -5.39 -17.44 2.48
CA THR A 88 -6.48 -16.86 3.28
C THR A 88 -7.39 -15.97 2.44
N ASN A 89 -6.87 -15.40 1.34
CA ASN A 89 -7.59 -14.56 0.39
C ASN A 89 -7.45 -15.07 -1.04
N ILE A 90 -7.73 -16.36 -1.23
CA ILE A 90 -7.43 -17.09 -2.46
C ILE A 90 -8.12 -16.50 -3.70
N GLU A 91 -9.40 -16.12 -3.60
CA GLU A 91 -10.18 -15.59 -4.72
C GLU A 91 -9.56 -14.32 -5.31
N ARG A 92 -9.16 -13.38 -4.45
CA ARG A 92 -8.53 -12.14 -4.89
C ARG A 92 -7.15 -12.36 -5.52
N ASN A 93 -6.39 -13.32 -5.00
CA ASN A 93 -5.04 -13.59 -5.50
C ASN A 93 -5.07 -14.35 -6.83
N LEU A 94 -6.05 -15.23 -7.04
CA LEU A 94 -6.20 -15.99 -8.28
C LEU A 94 -6.46 -15.12 -9.51
N TYR A 95 -6.93 -13.88 -9.33
CA TYR A 95 -7.11 -12.94 -10.44
C TYR A 95 -5.81 -12.71 -11.22
N LEU A 96 -4.71 -12.44 -10.51
CA LEU A 96 -3.39 -12.30 -11.14
C LEU A 96 -2.92 -13.64 -11.72
N THR A 97 -3.18 -14.75 -11.03
CA THR A 97 -2.82 -16.09 -11.50
C THR A 97 -3.39 -16.39 -12.88
N LEU A 98 -4.67 -16.10 -13.13
CA LEU A 98 -5.27 -16.32 -14.44
C LEU A 98 -4.56 -15.52 -15.55
N GLN A 99 -4.18 -14.27 -15.27
CA GLN A 99 -3.45 -13.44 -16.23
C GLN A 99 -2.03 -13.96 -16.50
N LEU A 100 -1.35 -14.46 -15.46
CA LEU A 100 -0.03 -15.07 -15.61
C LEU A 100 -0.11 -16.38 -16.42
N LEU A 101 -1.20 -17.15 -16.30
CA LEU A 101 -1.41 -18.36 -17.10
C LEU A 101 -1.51 -18.03 -18.59
N GLU A 102 -2.16 -16.92 -18.96
CA GLU A 102 -2.27 -16.45 -20.34
C GLU A 102 -0.91 -16.19 -21.01
N LEU A 103 0.16 -15.92 -20.23
CA LEU A 103 1.52 -15.76 -20.74
C LEU A 103 2.15 -17.07 -21.25
N ASN A 104 1.53 -18.22 -20.97
CA ASN A 104 1.98 -19.53 -21.43
C ASN A 104 3.45 -19.82 -21.08
N ILE A 105 3.86 -19.45 -19.87
CA ILE A 105 5.17 -19.76 -19.28
C ILE A 105 4.97 -20.89 -18.27
N PRO A 106 5.89 -21.88 -18.12
CA PRO A 106 5.80 -22.88 -17.08
C PRO A 106 5.58 -22.24 -15.71
N MET A 107 4.67 -22.79 -14.91
CA MET A 107 4.27 -22.14 -13.66
C MET A 107 4.04 -23.16 -12.55
N VAL A 108 4.43 -22.78 -11.33
CA VAL A 108 4.04 -23.46 -10.09
C VAL A 108 3.38 -22.45 -9.16
N LEU A 109 2.25 -22.85 -8.57
CA LEU A 109 1.50 -22.02 -7.61
C LEU A 109 1.90 -22.40 -6.18
N ALA A 110 2.49 -21.45 -5.47
CA ALA A 110 2.77 -21.53 -4.05
C ALA A 110 1.57 -20.98 -3.25
N LEU A 111 0.81 -21.89 -2.64
CA LEU A 111 -0.29 -21.56 -1.72
C LEU A 111 0.29 -21.25 -0.35
N ASN A 112 0.54 -19.97 -0.05
CA ASN A 112 1.15 -19.54 1.20
C ASN A 112 0.13 -19.29 2.32
N MET A 113 0.60 -19.16 3.56
CA MET A 113 -0.23 -18.99 4.76
C MET A 113 -1.18 -20.17 5.02
N MET A 114 -0.80 -21.38 4.60
CA MET A 114 -1.60 -22.59 4.83
C MET A 114 -1.76 -22.95 6.30
N ASP A 115 -0.86 -22.47 7.16
CA ASP A 115 -0.99 -22.61 8.60
C ASP A 115 -2.12 -21.75 9.18
N GLU A 116 -2.35 -20.55 8.63
CA GLU A 116 -3.50 -19.71 9.01
C GLU A 116 -4.82 -20.29 8.49
N VAL A 117 -4.82 -20.81 7.26
CA VAL A 117 -5.99 -21.52 6.70
C VAL A 117 -6.39 -22.68 7.61
N ARG A 118 -5.43 -23.52 8.02
CA ARG A 118 -5.68 -24.65 8.93
C ARG A 118 -6.11 -24.20 10.32
N ALA A 119 -5.48 -23.15 10.87
CA ALA A 119 -5.84 -22.62 12.19
C ALA A 119 -7.29 -22.10 12.23
N ASN A 120 -7.79 -21.57 11.11
CA ASN A 120 -9.16 -21.10 10.97
C ASN A 120 -10.13 -22.16 10.41
N HIS A 121 -9.80 -23.46 10.54
CA HIS A 121 -10.64 -24.59 10.10
C HIS A 121 -10.96 -24.60 8.60
N GLY A 122 -10.16 -23.91 7.77
CA GLY A 122 -10.23 -23.98 6.32
C GLY A 122 -9.37 -25.14 5.78
N SER A 123 -9.68 -25.57 4.56
CA SER A 123 -8.89 -26.58 3.85
C SER A 123 -8.99 -26.39 2.34
N ILE A 124 -7.99 -26.88 1.61
CA ILE A 124 -7.94 -26.83 0.13
C ILE A 124 -7.69 -28.25 -0.36
N ASP A 125 -8.55 -28.75 -1.25
CA ASP A 125 -8.36 -30.00 -1.97
C ASP A 125 -7.32 -29.78 -3.09
N LEU A 126 -6.04 -29.90 -2.72
CA LEU A 126 -4.90 -29.59 -3.60
C LEU A 126 -4.88 -30.40 -4.88
N LEU A 127 -5.35 -31.66 -4.85
CA LEU A 127 -5.37 -32.52 -6.02
C LEU A 127 -6.38 -32.02 -7.05
N LYS A 128 -7.61 -31.71 -6.61
CA LYS A 128 -8.63 -31.14 -7.51
C LYS A 128 -8.27 -29.73 -7.95
N PHE A 129 -7.76 -28.91 -7.04
CA PHE A 129 -7.38 -27.53 -7.35
C PHE A 129 -6.27 -27.45 -8.41
N SER A 130 -5.23 -28.27 -8.25
CA SER A 130 -4.14 -28.40 -9.23
C SER A 130 -4.65 -28.93 -10.59
N ALA A 131 -5.57 -29.90 -10.57
CA ALA A 131 -6.13 -30.46 -11.80
C ALA A 131 -7.02 -29.47 -12.57
N GLU A 132 -7.89 -28.73 -11.88
CA GLU A 132 -8.79 -27.73 -12.49
C GLU A 132 -8.03 -26.52 -13.04
N LEU A 133 -7.05 -26.01 -12.28
CA LEU A 133 -6.21 -24.89 -12.69
C LEU A 133 -5.18 -25.27 -13.77
N GLY A 134 -4.81 -26.55 -13.83
CA GLY A 134 -3.91 -27.09 -14.86
C GLY A 134 -2.42 -26.81 -14.61
N ILE A 135 -2.04 -26.46 -13.37
CA ILE A 135 -0.65 -26.21 -12.95
C ILE A 135 -0.37 -26.86 -11.57
N PRO A 136 0.88 -27.26 -11.28
CA PRO A 136 1.26 -27.75 -9.96
C PRO A 136 1.00 -26.71 -8.86
N CYS A 137 0.30 -27.13 -7.82
CA CYS A 137 -0.01 -26.31 -6.65
C CYS A 137 0.65 -26.91 -5.40
N VAL A 138 1.47 -26.13 -4.70
CA VAL A 138 2.23 -26.58 -3.52
C VAL A 138 1.79 -25.77 -2.29
N PRO A 139 1.33 -26.41 -1.21
CA PRO A 139 1.00 -25.74 0.05
C PRO A 139 2.28 -25.38 0.81
N ILE A 140 2.41 -24.12 1.22
CA ILE A 140 3.57 -23.65 2.00
C ILE A 140 3.16 -22.80 3.19
N SER A 141 4.08 -22.67 4.15
CA SER A 141 4.07 -21.60 5.14
C SER A 141 5.47 -20.99 5.18
N ALA A 142 5.65 -19.86 4.49
CA ALA A 142 6.95 -19.22 4.36
C ALA A 142 7.53 -18.74 5.71
N SER A 143 6.66 -18.35 6.66
CA SER A 143 7.06 -17.95 8.00
C SER A 143 7.56 -19.12 8.85
N LYS A 144 7.00 -20.32 8.65
CA LYS A 144 7.37 -21.56 9.35
C LYS A 144 8.38 -22.42 8.61
N ASN A 145 8.81 -22.00 7.42
CA ASN A 145 9.72 -22.75 6.54
C ASN A 145 9.16 -24.16 6.18
N GLU A 146 7.85 -24.27 6.00
CA GLU A 146 7.15 -25.52 5.64
C GLU A 146 6.82 -25.55 4.14
N GLY A 147 7.04 -26.69 3.47
CA GLY A 147 6.71 -26.91 2.05
C GLY A 147 7.63 -26.23 1.04
N ILE A 148 8.70 -25.56 1.48
CA ILE A 148 9.61 -24.81 0.60
C ILE A 148 10.44 -25.75 -0.29
N GLU A 149 10.90 -26.88 0.23
CA GLU A 149 11.70 -27.87 -0.54
C GLU A 149 10.85 -28.54 -1.63
N ASP A 150 9.57 -28.84 -1.33
CA ASP A 150 8.60 -29.34 -2.30
C ASP A 150 8.33 -28.31 -3.40
N LEU A 151 8.21 -27.03 -3.03
CA LEU A 151 8.01 -25.94 -3.98
C LEU A 151 9.20 -25.78 -4.94
N VAL A 152 10.42 -25.81 -4.41
CA VAL A 152 11.64 -25.72 -5.23
C VAL A 152 11.73 -26.90 -6.19
N SER A 153 11.47 -28.12 -5.70
CA SER A 153 11.47 -29.32 -6.53
C SER A 153 10.42 -29.26 -7.64
N ALA A 154 9.22 -28.79 -7.33
CA ALA A 154 8.15 -28.59 -8.32
C ALA A 154 8.51 -27.52 -9.36
N ALA A 155 9.12 -26.41 -8.93
CA ALA A 155 9.55 -25.33 -9.82
C ALA A 155 10.63 -25.80 -10.79
N ILE A 156 11.66 -26.47 -10.29
CA ILE A 156 12.72 -27.07 -11.13
C ILE A 156 12.12 -28.03 -12.16
N ALA A 157 11.24 -28.94 -11.71
CA ALA A 157 10.58 -29.88 -12.60
C ALA A 157 9.72 -29.19 -13.68
N ALA A 158 9.03 -28.10 -13.34
CA ALA A 158 8.25 -27.31 -14.29
C ALA A 158 9.13 -26.63 -15.34
N GLY A 159 10.26 -26.04 -14.92
CA GLY A 159 11.23 -25.40 -15.80
C GLY A 159 11.95 -26.39 -16.73
N GLU A 160 12.49 -27.47 -16.19
CA GLU A 160 13.23 -28.48 -16.97
C GLU A 160 12.35 -29.19 -18.01
N LYS A 161 11.12 -29.55 -17.62
CA LYS A 161 10.16 -30.20 -18.53
C LYS A 161 9.48 -29.22 -19.47
N LYS A 162 9.70 -27.92 -19.30
CA LYS A 162 8.93 -26.83 -19.94
C LYS A 162 7.43 -27.11 -19.87
N GLN A 163 6.97 -27.50 -18.68
CA GLN A 163 5.59 -27.91 -18.49
C GLN A 163 4.67 -26.69 -18.54
N LEU A 164 4.11 -26.45 -19.72
CA LEU A 164 3.17 -25.36 -19.96
C LEU A 164 1.85 -25.59 -19.20
N PRO A 165 1.13 -24.52 -18.84
CA PRO A 165 -0.23 -24.62 -18.31
C PRO A 165 -1.13 -25.47 -19.21
N ARG A 166 -1.84 -26.44 -18.64
CA ARG A 166 -2.73 -27.32 -19.42
C ARG A 166 -4.01 -26.64 -19.88
N ARG A 167 -4.42 -25.58 -19.17
CA ARG A 167 -5.66 -24.84 -19.41
C ARG A 167 -5.32 -23.36 -19.53
N LEU A 168 -5.70 -22.77 -20.66
CA LEU A 168 -5.62 -21.33 -20.92
C LEU A 168 -7.01 -20.73 -21.16
N ASP A 169 -8.01 -21.60 -21.37
CA ASP A 169 -9.37 -21.20 -21.65
C ASP A 169 -10.24 -21.27 -20.39
N PHE A 170 -10.45 -20.09 -19.82
CA PHE A 170 -11.30 -19.86 -18.65
C PHE A 170 -12.58 -19.10 -19.02
N CYS A 171 -12.74 -18.70 -20.28
CA CYS A 171 -13.84 -17.85 -20.68
C CYS A 171 -15.07 -18.65 -21.10
N SER A 172 -16.23 -18.02 -20.94
CA SER A 172 -17.53 -18.53 -21.34
C SER A 172 -18.34 -17.41 -22.00
N GLY A 173 -19.42 -17.78 -22.70
CA GLY A 173 -20.37 -16.80 -23.24
C GLY A 173 -19.81 -15.85 -24.31
N PRO A 174 -20.28 -14.59 -24.37
CA PRO A 174 -19.86 -13.60 -25.37
C PRO A 174 -18.35 -13.28 -25.32
N VAL A 175 -17.76 -13.20 -24.11
CA VAL A 175 -16.31 -12.97 -23.93
C VAL A 175 -15.49 -14.08 -24.59
N HIS A 176 -15.96 -15.32 -24.50
CA HIS A 176 -15.31 -16.45 -25.18
C HIS A 176 -15.30 -16.28 -26.69
N LYS A 177 -16.44 -15.93 -27.29
CA LYS A 177 -16.52 -15.69 -28.75
C LYS A 177 -15.54 -14.58 -29.18
N ALA A 178 -15.51 -13.48 -28.44
CA ALA A 178 -14.63 -12.34 -28.75
C ALA A 178 -13.15 -12.73 -28.68
N ILE A 179 -12.69 -13.32 -27.57
CA ILE A 179 -11.28 -13.70 -27.42
C ILE A 179 -10.86 -14.73 -28.47
N HIS A 180 -11.70 -15.74 -28.75
CA HIS A 180 -11.37 -16.76 -29.75
C HIS A 180 -11.33 -16.22 -31.18
N ALA A 181 -12.26 -15.32 -31.54
CA ALA A 181 -12.23 -14.64 -32.83
C ALA A 181 -10.94 -13.81 -32.98
N LEU A 182 -10.57 -13.06 -31.94
CA LEU A 182 -9.35 -12.26 -31.94
C LEU A 182 -8.07 -13.11 -31.98
N CYS A 183 -8.03 -14.26 -31.29
CA CYS A 183 -6.90 -15.19 -31.38
C CYS A 183 -6.61 -15.58 -32.84
N HIS A 184 -7.64 -15.88 -33.63
CA HIS A 184 -7.47 -16.23 -35.04
C HIS A 184 -7.06 -15.04 -35.91
N LEU A 185 -7.58 -13.84 -35.62
CA LEU A 185 -7.24 -12.63 -36.36
C LEU A 185 -5.77 -12.23 -36.19
N ILE A 186 -5.21 -12.42 -34.99
CA ILE A 186 -3.89 -11.88 -34.64
C ILE A 186 -2.79 -12.93 -34.55
N GLU A 187 -3.08 -14.19 -34.88
CA GLU A 187 -2.16 -15.32 -34.67
C GLU A 187 -0.78 -15.05 -35.28
N ASP A 188 -0.74 -14.61 -36.55
CA ASP A 188 0.50 -14.30 -37.27
C ASP A 188 1.25 -13.12 -36.63
N HIS A 189 0.55 -12.07 -36.23
CA HIS A 189 1.12 -10.88 -35.57
C HIS A 189 1.73 -11.21 -34.21
N ALA A 190 1.00 -11.99 -33.41
CA ALA A 190 1.44 -12.42 -32.09
C ALA A 190 2.67 -13.33 -32.18
N GLN A 191 2.71 -14.25 -33.14
CA GLN A 191 3.89 -15.09 -33.41
C GLN A 191 5.09 -14.25 -33.85
N ALA A 192 4.90 -13.27 -34.74
CA ALA A 192 5.96 -12.38 -35.20
C ALA A 192 6.56 -11.55 -34.05
N SER A 193 5.72 -11.06 -33.15
CA SER A 193 6.13 -10.27 -31.98
C SER A 193 6.54 -11.12 -30.77
N LYS A 194 6.50 -12.46 -30.86
CA LYS A 194 6.78 -13.41 -29.77
C LYS A 194 5.91 -13.21 -28.52
N ILE A 195 4.70 -12.72 -28.71
CA ILE A 195 3.71 -12.54 -27.65
C ILE A 195 2.77 -13.75 -27.67
N PRO A 196 2.44 -14.35 -26.52
CA PRO A 196 1.45 -15.42 -26.46
C PRO A 196 0.10 -14.96 -27.04
N VAL A 197 -0.42 -15.69 -28.03
CA VAL A 197 -1.64 -15.32 -28.78
C VAL A 197 -2.82 -15.05 -27.84
N ARG A 198 -2.99 -15.91 -26.83
CA ARG A 198 -4.08 -15.76 -25.86
C ARG A 198 -3.96 -14.47 -25.04
N PHE A 199 -2.77 -14.16 -24.53
CA PHE A 199 -2.50 -12.93 -23.80
C PHE A 199 -2.74 -11.70 -24.69
N ALA A 200 -2.23 -11.73 -25.93
CA ALA A 200 -2.43 -10.67 -26.91
C ALA A 200 -3.93 -10.42 -27.19
N ALA A 201 -4.71 -11.48 -27.41
CA ALA A 201 -6.14 -11.38 -27.67
C ALA A 201 -6.90 -10.77 -26.48
N THR A 202 -6.61 -11.21 -25.25
CA THR A 202 -7.23 -10.62 -24.06
C THR A 202 -6.88 -9.14 -23.91
N LYS A 203 -5.61 -8.76 -24.18
CA LYS A 203 -5.14 -7.37 -24.10
C LYS A 203 -5.77 -6.46 -25.17
N LEU A 204 -6.09 -7.00 -26.34
CA LEU A 204 -6.86 -6.29 -27.36
C LEU A 204 -8.29 -6.02 -26.91
N VAL A 205 -8.94 -7.00 -26.27
CA VAL A 205 -10.28 -6.78 -25.66
C VAL A 205 -10.21 -5.71 -24.57
N GLU A 206 -9.14 -5.67 -23.76
CA GLU A 206 -8.93 -4.62 -22.74
C GLU A 206 -8.67 -3.23 -23.36
N GLY A 207 -8.24 -3.15 -24.63
CA GLY A 207 -7.82 -1.90 -25.26
C GLY A 207 -6.42 -1.45 -24.84
N ASP A 208 -5.51 -2.39 -24.55
CA ASP A 208 -4.15 -2.09 -24.11
C ASP A 208 -3.30 -1.51 -25.26
N GLU A 209 -3.15 -0.19 -25.30
CA GLU A 209 -2.35 0.53 -26.32
C GLU A 209 -0.92 -0.02 -26.50
N PRO A 210 -0.16 -0.36 -25.43
CA PRO A 210 1.18 -0.92 -25.60
C PRO A 210 1.20 -2.24 -26.37
N THR A 211 0.23 -3.12 -26.11
CA THR A 211 0.13 -4.41 -26.81
C THR A 211 -0.35 -4.23 -28.25
N ILE A 212 -1.30 -3.33 -28.50
CA ILE A 212 -1.74 -2.96 -29.86
C ILE A 212 -0.56 -2.48 -30.69
N ALA A 213 0.25 -1.57 -30.14
CA ALA A 213 1.45 -1.06 -30.80
C ALA A 213 2.50 -2.15 -31.04
N ALA A 214 2.70 -3.07 -30.08
CA ALA A 214 3.67 -4.15 -30.20
C ALA A 214 3.28 -5.22 -31.25
N LEU A 215 1.98 -5.38 -31.52
CA LEU A 215 1.48 -6.32 -32.52
C LEU A 215 1.52 -5.77 -33.95
N HIS A 216 1.79 -4.47 -34.15
CA HIS A 216 1.82 -3.82 -35.47
C HIS A 216 0.52 -3.99 -36.28
N ILE A 217 -0.62 -3.99 -35.58
CA ILE A 217 -1.96 -4.13 -36.17
C ILE A 217 -2.27 -2.92 -37.06
N ASN A 218 -2.82 -3.17 -38.25
CA ASN A 218 -3.19 -2.10 -39.18
C ASN A 218 -4.59 -1.51 -38.85
N GLU A 219 -4.94 -0.36 -39.43
CA GLU A 219 -6.23 0.31 -39.14
C GLU A 219 -7.45 -0.57 -39.46
N ASN A 220 -7.41 -1.34 -40.55
CA ASN A 220 -8.53 -2.22 -40.92
C ASN A 220 -8.74 -3.36 -39.91
N GLU A 221 -7.65 -3.96 -39.42
CA GLU A 221 -7.70 -4.99 -38.39
C GLU A 221 -8.18 -4.39 -37.06
N LEU A 222 -7.74 -3.18 -36.73
CA LEU A 222 -8.18 -2.48 -35.53
C LEU A 222 -9.69 -2.19 -35.55
N ASP A 223 -10.24 -1.80 -36.71
CA ASP A 223 -11.69 -1.64 -36.91
C ASP A 223 -12.45 -2.96 -36.69
N ILE A 224 -11.89 -4.09 -37.12
CA ILE A 224 -12.46 -5.43 -36.88
C ILE A 224 -12.43 -5.76 -35.38
N VAL A 225 -11.33 -5.48 -34.69
CA VAL A 225 -11.23 -5.67 -33.23
C VAL A 225 -12.30 -4.86 -32.52
N ASP A 226 -12.46 -3.58 -32.86
CA ASP A 226 -13.46 -2.71 -32.26
C ASP A 226 -14.89 -3.20 -32.52
N HIS A 227 -15.16 -3.76 -33.70
CA HIS A 227 -16.47 -4.35 -34.00
C HIS A 227 -16.76 -5.57 -33.12
N ILE A 228 -15.81 -6.49 -33.00
CA ILE A 228 -15.93 -7.69 -32.15
C ILE A 228 -16.16 -7.32 -30.69
N VAL A 229 -15.41 -6.33 -30.18
CA VAL A 229 -15.55 -5.88 -28.79
C VAL A 229 -16.91 -5.21 -28.56
N ARG A 230 -17.39 -4.38 -29.50
CA ARG A 230 -18.72 -3.75 -29.40
C ARG A 230 -19.86 -4.77 -29.44
N GLU A 231 -19.76 -5.81 -30.25
CA GLU A 231 -20.74 -6.90 -30.27
C GLU A 231 -20.78 -7.62 -28.92
N MET A 232 -19.62 -7.93 -28.34
CA MET A 232 -19.50 -8.50 -27.01
C MET A 232 -20.12 -7.61 -25.92
N GLU A 233 -19.83 -6.30 -25.94
CA GLU A 233 -20.40 -5.32 -25.00
C GLU A 233 -21.93 -5.23 -25.15
N SER A 234 -22.44 -5.28 -26.38
CA SER A 234 -23.88 -5.25 -26.66
C SER A 234 -24.59 -6.51 -26.16
N ASP A 235 -23.99 -7.69 -26.33
CA ASP A 235 -24.55 -8.97 -25.88
C ASP A 235 -24.61 -9.06 -24.34
N LEU A 236 -23.66 -8.45 -23.63
CA LEU A 236 -23.55 -8.49 -22.16
C LEU A 236 -24.22 -7.31 -21.46
N GLY A 237 -24.41 -6.18 -22.15
CA GLY A 237 -24.89 -4.93 -21.56
C GLY A 237 -23.91 -4.30 -20.56
N THR A 238 -22.62 -4.65 -20.64
CA THR A 238 -21.53 -4.16 -19.77
C THR A 238 -20.32 -3.77 -20.60
N ASP A 239 -19.44 -2.92 -20.07
CA ASP A 239 -18.20 -2.53 -20.75
C ASP A 239 -17.17 -3.67 -20.78
N ARG A 240 -16.24 -3.61 -21.74
CA ARG A 240 -15.17 -4.61 -21.95
C ARG A 240 -14.38 -4.99 -20.68
N LEU A 241 -14.08 -4.03 -19.80
CA LEU A 241 -13.26 -4.29 -18.60
C LEU A 241 -14.09 -5.00 -17.53
N ALA A 242 -15.34 -4.57 -17.33
CA ALA A 242 -16.28 -5.25 -16.46
C ALA A 242 -16.57 -6.68 -16.95
N ALA A 243 -16.79 -6.87 -18.26
CA ALA A 243 -17.02 -8.19 -18.85
C ALA A 243 -15.86 -9.17 -18.63
N LEU A 244 -14.61 -8.72 -18.84
CA LEU A 244 -13.43 -9.54 -18.59
C LEU A 244 -13.22 -9.85 -17.10
N ALA A 245 -13.47 -8.86 -16.22
CA ALA A 245 -13.37 -9.06 -14.79
C ALA A 245 -14.41 -10.07 -14.30
N ASP A 246 -15.67 -9.93 -14.74
CA ASP A 246 -16.77 -10.82 -14.39
C ASP A 246 -16.51 -12.27 -14.84
N MET A 247 -16.02 -12.46 -16.06
CA MET A 247 -15.61 -13.77 -16.57
C MET A 247 -14.52 -14.42 -15.70
N ARG A 248 -13.47 -13.65 -15.35
CA ARG A 248 -12.37 -14.15 -14.49
C ARG A 248 -12.87 -14.50 -13.09
N TYR A 249 -13.69 -13.64 -12.48
CA TYR A 249 -14.23 -13.89 -11.14
C TYR A 249 -15.20 -15.06 -11.12
N SER A 250 -16.05 -15.22 -12.13
CA SER A 250 -16.96 -16.36 -12.25
C SER A 250 -16.20 -17.69 -12.25
N TYR A 251 -15.10 -17.78 -13.00
CA TYR A 251 -14.23 -18.96 -12.99
C TYR A 251 -13.58 -19.20 -11.62
N ILE A 252 -13.07 -18.14 -10.98
CA ILE A 252 -12.41 -18.22 -9.68
C ILE A 252 -13.39 -18.68 -8.60
N GLU A 253 -14.61 -18.16 -8.59
CA GLU A 253 -15.67 -18.53 -7.66
C GLU A 253 -16.05 -20.01 -7.82
N GLU A 254 -16.26 -20.46 -9.06
CA GLU A 254 -16.56 -21.87 -9.34
C GLU A 254 -15.43 -22.80 -8.91
N LEU A 255 -14.17 -22.42 -9.18
CA LEU A 255 -12.99 -23.16 -8.75
C LEU A 255 -12.95 -23.25 -7.22
N CYS A 256 -13.09 -22.12 -6.52
CA CYS A 256 -13.02 -22.06 -5.07
C CYS A 256 -14.18 -22.83 -4.41
N GLU A 257 -15.40 -22.75 -4.95
CA GLU A 257 -16.55 -23.50 -4.43
C GLU A 257 -16.32 -25.02 -4.48
N LYS A 258 -15.66 -25.52 -5.54
CA LYS A 258 -15.37 -26.95 -5.72
C LYS A 258 -14.23 -27.46 -4.85
N THR A 259 -13.26 -26.62 -4.51
CA THR A 259 -11.97 -27.08 -3.96
C THR A 259 -11.58 -26.46 -2.62
N VAL A 260 -12.21 -25.37 -2.19
CA VAL A 260 -11.82 -24.62 -1.00
C VAL A 260 -12.93 -24.63 0.04
N VAL A 261 -12.62 -25.16 1.21
CA VAL A 261 -13.44 -24.95 2.41
C VAL A 261 -12.99 -23.65 3.05
N LYS A 262 -13.82 -22.60 2.92
CA LYS A 262 -13.51 -21.27 3.44
C LYS A 262 -13.27 -21.32 4.95
N ALA A 263 -12.20 -20.66 5.39
CA ALA A 263 -11.86 -20.48 6.79
C ALA A 263 -13.04 -19.85 7.55
N GLN A 264 -13.35 -20.38 8.74
CA GLN A 264 -14.31 -19.74 9.63
C GLN A 264 -13.72 -18.42 10.13
N GLN A 265 -14.52 -17.34 10.13
CA GLN A 265 -14.07 -16.05 10.66
C GLN A 265 -13.63 -16.22 12.12
N SER A 266 -12.39 -15.84 12.42
CA SER A 266 -11.87 -15.93 13.78
C SER A 266 -12.70 -15.06 14.72
N ARG A 267 -12.80 -15.44 16.01
CA ARG A 267 -13.52 -14.64 17.02
C ARG A 267 -12.99 -13.21 17.13
N GLU A 268 -11.70 -13.02 16.87
CA GLU A 268 -11.03 -11.71 16.89
C GLU A 268 -11.45 -10.87 15.70
N GLN A 269 -11.51 -11.45 14.51
CA GLN A 269 -11.98 -10.77 13.30
C GLN A 269 -13.45 -10.35 13.44
N LEU A 270 -14.31 -11.20 14.02
CA LEU A 270 -15.69 -10.87 14.35
C LEU A 270 -15.81 -9.73 15.38
N ARG A 271 -14.90 -9.67 16.37
CA ARG A 271 -14.83 -8.54 17.32
C ARG A 271 -14.39 -7.26 16.63
N SER A 272 -13.37 -7.31 15.78
CA SER A 272 -12.91 -6.16 15.00
C SER A 272 -14.04 -5.60 14.14
N LEU A 273 -14.74 -6.47 13.40
CA LEU A 273 -15.85 -6.06 12.53
C LEU A 273 -17.00 -5.38 13.30
N LYS A 274 -17.29 -5.83 14.53
CA LYS A 274 -18.29 -5.18 15.40
C LYS A 274 -17.84 -3.82 15.91
N ILE A 275 -16.56 -3.66 16.21
CA ILE A 275 -16.00 -2.36 16.62
C ILE A 275 -15.98 -1.42 15.41
N ASP A 276 -15.57 -1.93 14.25
CA ASP A 276 -15.53 -1.20 12.99
C ASP A 276 -16.91 -0.72 12.57
N SER A 277 -17.98 -1.51 12.76
CA SER A 277 -19.34 -1.09 12.40
C SER A 277 -19.81 0.16 13.15
N VAL A 278 -19.32 0.39 14.37
CA VAL A 278 -19.60 1.59 15.16
C VAL A 278 -18.65 2.72 14.79
N LEU A 279 -17.34 2.44 14.75
CA LEU A 279 -16.30 3.45 14.51
C LEU A 279 -16.29 3.97 13.07
N THR A 280 -16.76 3.19 12.10
CA THR A 280 -16.78 3.54 10.67
C THR A 280 -18.17 3.92 10.16
N HIS A 281 -19.17 3.98 11.04
CA HIS A 281 -20.53 4.35 10.64
C HIS A 281 -20.54 5.77 10.04
N ARG A 282 -21.19 5.91 8.88
CA ARG A 282 -21.24 7.15 8.06
C ARG A 282 -21.57 8.42 8.85
N ILE A 283 -22.36 8.31 9.92
CA ILE A 283 -22.83 9.44 10.75
C ILE A 283 -22.09 9.53 12.09
N TRP A 284 -21.73 8.40 12.71
CA TRP A 284 -21.17 8.39 14.08
C TRP A 284 -19.65 8.49 14.08
N ALA A 285 -18.98 8.17 12.98
CA ALA A 285 -17.53 8.17 12.90
C ALA A 285 -16.90 9.55 13.18
N LEU A 286 -17.46 10.61 12.59
CA LEU A 286 -16.93 11.97 12.74
C LEU A 286 -17.16 12.54 14.16
N PRO A 287 -18.36 12.40 14.78
CA PRO A 287 -18.55 12.73 16.20
C PRO A 287 -17.63 11.96 17.15
N ILE A 288 -17.46 10.64 16.95
CA ILE A 288 -16.57 9.81 17.78
C ILE A 288 -15.13 10.29 17.62
N PHE A 289 -14.71 10.59 16.39
CA PHE A 289 -13.38 11.13 16.10
C PHE A 289 -13.13 12.45 16.84
N VAL A 290 -14.08 13.39 16.75
CA VAL A 290 -13.99 14.67 17.46
C VAL A 290 -13.91 14.44 18.97
N LEU A 291 -14.67 13.49 19.52
CA LEU A 291 -14.63 13.16 20.94
C LEU A 291 -13.30 12.55 21.38
N ILE A 292 -12.71 11.66 20.57
CA ILE A 292 -11.38 11.08 20.83
C ILE A 292 -10.31 12.17 20.74
N MET A 293 -10.35 13.01 19.71
CA MET A 293 -9.42 14.14 19.55
C MET A 293 -9.56 15.16 20.67
N PHE A 294 -10.78 15.45 21.09
CA PHE A 294 -11.02 16.26 22.28
C PHE A 294 -10.37 15.63 23.51
N GLY A 295 -10.51 14.32 23.71
CA GLY A 295 -9.84 13.60 24.80
C GLY A 295 -8.32 13.70 24.74
N VAL A 296 -7.71 13.51 23.56
CA VAL A 296 -6.26 13.66 23.34
C VAL A 296 -5.81 15.08 23.69
N PHE A 297 -6.45 16.10 23.13
CA PHE A 297 -6.09 17.49 23.39
C PHE A 297 -6.36 17.89 24.85
N TRP A 298 -7.41 17.38 25.47
CA TRP A 298 -7.72 17.63 26.87
C TRP A 298 -6.67 17.02 27.81
N ILE A 299 -6.17 15.82 27.51
CA ILE A 299 -5.10 15.20 28.30
C ILE A 299 -3.77 15.94 28.08
N THR A 300 -3.45 16.26 26.82
CA THR A 300 -2.21 16.92 26.42
C THR A 300 -2.10 18.36 26.91
N PHE A 301 -3.14 19.18 26.74
CA PHE A 301 -3.11 20.61 27.08
C PHE A 301 -3.89 20.95 28.35
N GLY A 302 -4.60 19.99 28.93
CA GLY A 302 -5.28 20.16 30.20
C GLY A 302 -4.36 19.83 31.38
N PRO A 303 -4.92 19.32 32.49
CA PRO A 303 -4.25 19.31 33.79
C PRO A 303 -2.99 18.44 33.80
N ILE A 304 -2.95 17.36 33.02
CA ILE A 304 -1.81 16.43 33.02
C ILE A 304 -0.62 17.06 32.30
N GLY A 305 -0.79 17.55 31.06
CA GLY A 305 0.32 18.15 30.34
C GLY A 305 0.83 19.45 30.97
N VAL A 306 -0.08 20.30 31.48
CA VAL A 306 0.31 21.53 32.20
C VAL A 306 1.09 21.18 33.47
N PHE A 307 0.67 20.17 34.24
CA PHE A 307 1.41 19.73 35.43
C PHE A 307 2.85 19.33 35.10
N PHE A 308 3.07 18.54 34.05
CA PHE A 308 4.43 18.16 33.65
C PHE A 308 5.23 19.31 33.03
N GLN A 309 4.58 20.22 32.32
CA GLN A 309 5.20 21.44 31.79
C GLN A 309 5.69 22.34 32.92
N ASP A 310 4.84 22.61 33.92
CA ASP A 310 5.16 23.46 35.07
C ASP A 310 6.29 22.84 35.90
N LEU A 311 6.24 21.51 36.14
CA LEU A 311 7.30 20.79 36.84
C LEU A 311 8.66 20.92 36.14
N LEU A 312 8.69 20.83 34.81
CA LEU A 312 9.93 21.00 34.05
C LEU A 312 10.36 22.47 34.04
N ALA A 313 9.41 23.41 33.93
CA ALA A 313 9.68 24.85 33.96
C ALA A 313 10.32 25.27 35.29
N GLU A 314 9.81 24.78 36.43
CA GLU A 314 10.40 25.00 37.75
C GLU A 314 11.83 24.46 37.82
N GLY A 315 12.07 23.25 37.32
CA GLY A 315 13.41 22.65 37.28
C GLY A 315 14.40 23.43 36.41
N VAL A 316 13.94 23.93 35.26
CA VAL A 316 14.73 24.81 34.39
C VAL A 316 15.03 26.12 35.10
N GLN A 317 14.04 26.71 35.76
CA GLN A 317 14.21 28.00 36.44
C GLN A 317 15.21 27.91 37.60
N LEU A 318 15.17 26.83 38.38
CA LEU A 318 16.19 26.53 39.40
C LEU A 318 17.60 26.43 38.81
N ALA A 319 17.74 25.82 37.63
CA ALA A 319 19.03 25.73 36.94
C ALA A 319 19.51 27.09 36.42
N ILE A 320 18.60 27.92 35.91
CA ILE A 320 18.89 29.29 35.48
C ILE A 320 19.33 30.14 36.67
N ASP A 321 18.63 30.07 37.81
CA ASP A 321 18.97 30.80 39.03
C ASP A 321 20.34 30.36 39.59
N GLY A 322 20.63 29.06 39.57
CA GLY A 322 21.94 28.51 39.91
C GLY A 322 23.04 29.05 39.00
N PHE A 323 22.82 29.05 37.68
CA PHE A 323 23.77 29.62 36.72
C PHE A 323 23.96 31.13 36.88
N ALA A 324 22.88 31.86 37.19
CA ALA A 324 22.91 33.29 37.47
C ALA A 324 23.81 33.61 38.68
N SER A 325 23.69 32.82 39.76
CA SER A 325 24.52 33.00 40.96
C SER A 325 26.02 32.75 40.70
N LEU A 326 26.35 31.78 39.83
CA LEU A 326 27.72 31.51 39.40
C LEU A 326 28.32 32.65 38.55
N LEU A 327 27.52 33.23 37.65
CA LEU A 327 27.94 34.37 36.83
C LEU A 327 28.23 35.62 37.69
N VAL A 328 27.43 35.84 38.73
CA VAL A 328 27.65 36.93 39.70
C VAL A 328 28.93 36.70 40.50
N TYR A 329 29.18 35.45 40.95
CA TYR A 329 30.42 35.11 41.66
C TYR A 329 31.68 35.26 40.79
N ALA A 330 31.56 35.07 39.47
CA ALA A 330 32.66 35.20 38.52
C ALA A 330 32.95 36.64 38.05
N GLU A 331 32.28 37.66 38.62
CA GLU A 331 32.43 39.09 38.27
C GLU A 331 32.28 39.39 36.76
N ILE A 332 31.37 38.69 36.08
CA ILE A 332 31.13 38.88 34.65
C ILE A 332 30.36 40.19 34.39
N ASN A 333 30.63 40.84 33.25
CA ASN A 333 30.00 42.10 32.87
C ASN A 333 28.45 42.01 32.89
N PRO A 334 27.74 43.00 33.47
CA PRO A 334 26.28 43.00 33.59
C PRO A 334 25.52 42.83 32.26
N ILE A 335 26.06 43.37 31.16
CA ILE A 335 25.45 43.27 29.83
C ILE A 335 25.54 41.83 29.32
N LEU A 336 26.67 41.17 29.53
CA LEU A 336 26.86 39.77 29.12
C LEU A 336 26.01 38.83 29.97
N GLN A 337 25.86 39.15 31.27
CA GLN A 337 24.98 38.42 32.17
C GLN A 337 23.52 38.48 31.72
N SER A 338 23.00 39.67 31.41
CA SER A 338 21.61 39.80 30.92
C SER A 338 21.40 39.11 29.57
N LEU A 339 22.38 39.18 28.64
CA LEU A 339 22.30 38.46 27.37
C LEU A 339 22.21 36.93 27.56
N LEU A 340 22.99 36.38 28.49
CA LEU A 340 23.02 34.94 28.75
C LEU A 340 21.78 34.47 29.50
N ILE A 341 21.36 35.19 30.55
CA ILE A 341 20.23 34.79 31.40
C ILE A 341 18.90 35.11 30.70
N ASP A 342 18.65 36.38 30.39
CA ASP A 342 17.36 36.86 29.87
C ASP A 342 17.19 36.57 28.37
N GLY A 343 18.31 36.44 27.64
CA GLY A 343 18.30 36.10 26.22
C GLY A 343 18.33 34.58 26.00
N VAL A 344 19.49 33.97 26.22
CA VAL A 344 19.74 32.58 25.82
C VAL A 344 19.03 31.59 26.75
N CYS A 345 19.25 31.69 28.06
CA CYS A 345 18.73 30.74 29.03
C CYS A 345 17.21 30.80 29.15
N ALA A 346 16.61 32.00 29.22
CA ALA A 346 15.16 32.16 29.21
C ALA A 346 14.54 31.66 27.90
N GLY A 347 15.17 31.96 26.75
CA GLY A 347 14.74 31.48 25.44
C GLY A 347 14.75 29.95 25.35
N VAL A 348 15.88 29.30 25.65
CA VAL A 348 16.00 27.83 25.65
C VAL A 348 15.07 27.20 26.68
N GLY A 349 14.95 27.80 27.88
CA GLY A 349 14.09 27.31 28.94
C GLY A 349 12.61 27.32 28.55
N SER A 350 12.16 28.36 27.84
CA SER A 350 10.80 28.44 27.32
C SER A 350 10.50 27.36 26.27
N VAL A 351 11.47 26.96 25.45
CA VAL A 351 11.31 25.87 24.48
C VAL A 351 11.31 24.52 25.19
N LEU A 352 12.20 24.35 26.16
CA LEU A 352 12.35 23.09 26.89
C LEU A 352 11.10 22.75 27.70
N SER A 353 10.44 23.74 28.31
CA SER A 353 9.22 23.54 29.08
C SER A 353 8.04 22.99 28.26
N PHE A 354 8.02 23.17 26.93
CA PHE A 354 7.00 22.57 26.06
C PHE A 354 7.25 21.08 25.74
N LEU A 355 8.46 20.56 25.99
CA LEU A 355 8.83 19.19 25.65
C LEU A 355 7.88 18.13 26.25
N PRO A 356 7.45 18.20 27.53
CA PRO A 356 6.56 17.19 28.12
C PRO A 356 5.21 17.13 27.43
N VAL A 357 4.63 18.28 27.08
CA VAL A 357 3.35 18.37 26.37
C VAL A 357 3.46 17.70 25.00
N ILE A 358 4.56 17.96 24.29
CA ILE A 358 4.84 17.32 23.00
C ILE A 358 4.94 15.80 23.18
N VAL A 359 5.73 15.32 24.13
CA VAL A 359 5.90 13.87 24.37
C VAL A 359 4.57 13.18 24.66
N ILE A 360 3.71 13.76 25.51
CA ILE A 360 2.39 13.23 25.83
C ILE A 360 1.50 13.18 24.59
N LEU A 361 1.48 14.26 23.80
CA LEU A 361 0.70 14.31 22.55
C LEU A 361 1.11 13.19 21.60
N PHE A 362 2.41 13.04 21.35
CA PHE A 362 2.90 12.00 20.46
C PHE A 362 2.65 10.59 20.98
N PHE A 363 2.78 10.39 22.28
CA PHE A 363 2.47 9.10 22.90
C PHE A 363 1.00 8.71 22.65
N LEU A 364 0.07 9.65 22.86
CA LEU A 364 -1.36 9.41 22.60
C LEU A 364 -1.67 9.22 21.11
N LEU A 365 -1.02 9.98 20.23
CA LEU A 365 -1.16 9.81 18.77
C LEU A 365 -0.60 8.45 18.31
N SER A 366 0.53 8.01 18.85
CA SER A 366 1.11 6.69 18.59
C SER A 366 0.15 5.57 19.02
N LEU A 367 -0.48 5.70 20.19
CA LEU A 367 -1.47 4.72 20.66
C LEU A 367 -2.70 4.65 19.74
N LEU A 368 -3.11 5.78 19.16
CA LEU A 368 -4.19 5.80 18.16
C LEU A 368 -3.76 5.20 16.82
N GLU A 369 -2.50 5.38 16.43
CA GLU A 369 -1.93 4.76 15.23
C GLU A 369 -1.82 3.24 15.39
N ASP A 370 -1.27 2.77 16.51
CA ASP A 370 -1.13 1.34 16.84
C ASP A 370 -2.49 0.63 16.98
N SER A 371 -3.54 1.34 17.41
CA SER A 371 -4.91 0.81 17.47
C SER A 371 -5.58 0.62 16.09
N GLY A 372 -4.92 1.07 15.01
CA GLY A 372 -5.46 1.07 13.65
C GLY A 372 -6.59 2.08 13.42
N TYR A 373 -6.90 2.94 14.41
CA TYR A 373 -7.96 3.94 14.28
C TYR A 373 -7.65 4.99 13.21
N MET A 374 -6.38 5.36 13.05
CA MET A 374 -5.93 6.30 12.01
C MET A 374 -6.24 5.80 10.59
N ALA A 375 -6.08 4.49 10.34
CA ALA A 375 -6.44 3.89 9.05
C ALA A 375 -7.95 3.96 8.77
N ARG A 376 -8.79 3.75 9.80
CA ARG A 376 -10.26 3.85 9.70
C ARG A 376 -10.71 5.27 9.38
N ILE A 377 -10.14 6.27 10.05
CA ILE A 377 -10.47 7.67 9.82
C ILE A 377 -10.00 8.15 8.45
N ALA A 378 -8.81 7.72 8.01
CA ALA A 378 -8.35 8.00 6.66
C ALA A 378 -9.35 7.53 5.60
N PHE A 379 -9.96 6.35 5.76
CA PHE A 379 -10.99 5.85 4.86
C PHE A 379 -12.24 6.76 4.81
N ILE A 380 -12.69 7.25 5.98
CA ILE A 380 -13.86 8.13 6.07
C ILE A 380 -13.57 9.50 5.46
N MET A 381 -12.36 10.02 5.70
CA MET A 381 -11.89 11.31 5.20
C MET A 381 -11.51 11.27 3.71
N ASP A 382 -11.47 10.09 3.10
CA ASP A 382 -11.12 9.95 1.70
C ASP A 382 -12.12 10.64 0.77
N LYS A 383 -13.42 10.48 1.00
CA LYS A 383 -14.46 11.08 0.15
C LYS A 383 -14.39 12.63 0.08
N PRO A 384 -14.28 13.37 1.19
CA PRO A 384 -14.11 14.83 1.13
C PRO A 384 -12.73 15.25 0.59
N LEU A 385 -11.64 14.58 0.96
CA LEU A 385 -10.29 14.94 0.51
C LEU A 385 -10.05 14.67 -0.97
N ARG A 386 -10.68 13.64 -1.53
CA ARG A 386 -10.60 13.31 -2.96
C ARG A 386 -11.17 14.44 -3.83
N ARG A 387 -12.11 15.24 -3.32
CA ARG A 387 -12.60 16.47 -4.00
C ARG A 387 -11.53 17.55 -4.11
N LEU A 388 -10.58 17.59 -3.16
CA LEU A 388 -9.43 18.49 -3.16
C LEU A 388 -8.21 17.89 -3.88
N GLY A 389 -8.36 16.67 -4.44
CA GLY A 389 -7.28 15.96 -5.12
C GLY A 389 -6.27 15.29 -4.18
N LEU A 390 -6.68 14.95 -2.95
CA LEU A 390 -5.86 14.26 -1.94
C LEU A 390 -6.45 12.89 -1.58
N SER A 391 -5.61 11.93 -1.23
CA SER A 391 -6.07 10.70 -0.58
C SER A 391 -6.45 10.93 0.88
N GLY A 392 -7.38 10.11 1.39
CA GLY A 392 -7.76 10.13 2.80
C GLY A 392 -6.59 9.89 3.78
N ARG A 393 -5.51 9.26 3.32
CA ARG A 393 -4.27 9.06 4.11
C ARG A 393 -3.57 10.39 4.45
N SER A 394 -3.78 11.42 3.63
CA SER A 394 -3.23 12.78 3.85
C SER A 394 -3.81 13.46 5.09
N PHE A 395 -4.98 13.01 5.56
CA PHE A 395 -5.61 13.54 6.76
C PHE A 395 -4.78 13.33 8.02
N VAL A 396 -4.08 12.19 8.12
CA VAL A 396 -3.35 11.81 9.34
C VAL A 396 -2.20 12.79 9.60
N PRO A 397 -1.29 13.10 8.65
CA PRO A 397 -0.30 14.15 8.84
C PRO A 397 -0.90 15.54 9.10
N MET A 398 -1.99 15.91 8.43
CA MET A 398 -2.66 17.20 8.65
C MET A 398 -3.18 17.33 10.09
N LEU A 399 -3.73 16.26 10.64
CA LEU A 399 -4.19 16.21 12.03
C LEU A 399 -3.04 16.42 13.02
N VAL A 400 -1.90 15.74 12.80
CA VAL A 400 -0.68 15.95 13.60
C VAL A 400 -0.21 17.41 13.51
N GLY A 401 -0.48 18.07 12.39
CA GLY A 401 -0.16 19.48 12.14
C GLY A 401 -0.82 20.47 13.11
N PHE A 402 -1.97 20.13 13.70
CA PHE A 402 -2.59 20.92 14.77
C PHE A 402 -1.75 20.92 16.06
N GLY A 403 -1.00 19.85 16.30
CA GLY A 403 -0.04 19.78 17.40
C GLY A 403 1.26 20.47 17.05
N CYS A 404 1.95 19.96 16.03
CA CYS A 404 3.23 20.50 15.58
C CYS A 404 3.47 20.24 14.09
N SER A 405 3.89 21.27 13.36
CA SER A 405 4.12 21.17 11.92
C SER A 405 5.34 20.33 11.54
N VAL A 406 6.40 20.32 12.36
CA VAL A 406 7.63 19.55 12.09
C VAL A 406 7.37 18.04 11.96
N PRO A 407 6.75 17.37 12.95
CA PRO A 407 6.45 15.94 12.83
C PRO A 407 5.34 15.62 11.85
N ALA A 408 4.39 16.53 11.67
CA ALA A 408 3.37 16.41 10.65
C ALA A 408 3.99 16.35 9.25
N ILE A 409 4.99 17.21 8.97
CA ILE A 409 5.75 17.16 7.71
C ILE A 409 6.54 15.85 7.62
N LEU A 410 7.18 15.40 8.70
CA LEU A 410 7.94 14.15 8.71
C LEU A 410 7.05 12.92 8.46
N SER A 411 5.84 12.89 9.01
CA SER A 411 4.91 11.76 8.84
C SER A 411 4.36 11.64 7.43
N THR A 412 4.39 12.71 6.62
CA THR A 412 4.02 12.62 5.18
C THR A 412 4.88 11.64 4.37
N ARG A 413 6.02 11.19 4.89
CA ARG A 413 6.87 10.17 4.25
C ARG A 413 6.17 8.81 4.11
N THR A 414 5.12 8.54 4.88
CA THR A 414 4.32 7.31 4.77
C THR A 414 3.31 7.35 3.62
N LEU A 415 3.12 8.51 2.97
CA LEU A 415 2.24 8.65 1.83
C LEU A 415 2.89 8.07 0.57
N SER A 416 2.19 7.14 -0.08
CA SER A 416 2.66 6.43 -1.29
C SER A 416 2.67 7.30 -2.55
N SER A 417 1.88 8.37 -2.58
CA SER A 417 1.80 9.30 -3.71
C SER A 417 2.67 10.53 -3.45
N ASP A 418 3.58 10.81 -4.39
CA ASP A 418 4.43 12.02 -4.36
C ASP A 418 3.60 13.31 -4.41
N ARG A 419 2.47 13.29 -5.13
CA ARG A 419 1.54 14.43 -5.19
C ARG A 419 0.90 14.67 -3.83
N ASP A 420 0.38 13.62 -3.20
CA ASP A 420 -0.26 13.71 -1.88
C ASP A 420 0.74 14.20 -0.84
N ARG A 421 1.98 13.68 -0.86
CA ARG A 421 3.06 14.11 0.04
C ARG A 421 3.33 15.61 -0.09
N LYS A 422 3.59 16.11 -1.29
CA LYS A 422 3.91 17.53 -1.52
C LYS A 422 2.77 18.46 -1.13
N MET A 423 1.55 18.11 -1.52
CA MET A 423 0.36 18.90 -1.17
C MET A 423 0.12 18.92 0.33
N THR A 424 0.26 17.77 0.99
CA THR A 424 0.11 17.67 2.45
C THR A 424 1.13 18.53 3.18
N ILE A 425 2.41 18.50 2.75
CA ILE A 425 3.46 19.37 3.31
C ILE A 425 3.12 20.85 3.16
N LEU A 426 2.52 21.26 2.04
CA LEU A 426 2.10 22.65 1.81
C LEU A 426 0.89 23.05 2.65
N LEU A 427 0.01 22.10 2.99
CA LEU A 427 -1.21 22.35 3.76
C LEU A 427 -1.00 22.32 5.27
N VAL A 428 -0.06 21.51 5.77
CA VAL A 428 0.24 21.39 7.22
C VAL A 428 0.51 22.75 7.91
N PRO A 429 1.22 23.73 7.31
CA PRO A 429 1.41 25.04 7.91
C PRO A 429 0.12 25.85 8.14
N PHE A 430 -0.95 25.58 7.41
CA PHE A 430 -2.24 26.25 7.61
C PHE A 430 -2.99 25.72 8.84
N MET A 431 -2.66 24.51 9.29
CA MET A 431 -3.16 23.97 10.55
C MET A 431 -2.61 24.80 11.71
N SER A 432 -3.53 25.42 12.45
CA SER A 432 -3.19 26.37 13.50
C SER A 432 -2.97 25.64 14.83
N CYS A 433 -1.75 25.69 15.37
CA CYS A 433 -1.42 25.15 16.67
C CYS A 433 -1.57 26.22 17.77
N SER A 434 -1.62 25.80 19.04
CA SER A 434 -1.70 26.71 20.19
C SER A 434 -0.57 27.73 20.23
N ALA A 435 0.63 27.36 19.78
CA ALA A 435 1.79 28.25 19.71
C ALA A 435 1.64 29.38 18.66
N LYS A 436 0.75 29.25 17.66
CA LYS A 436 0.48 30.31 16.67
C LYS A 436 -0.52 31.35 17.20
N LEU A 437 -1.33 30.99 18.19
CA LEU A 437 -2.39 31.85 18.72
C LEU A 437 -1.85 33.16 19.31
N PRO A 438 -0.76 33.18 20.11
CA PRO A 438 -0.17 34.44 20.59
C PRO A 438 0.31 35.36 19.45
N ILE A 439 0.86 34.78 18.38
CA ILE A 439 1.32 35.54 17.21
C ILE A 439 0.12 36.13 16.46
N TYR A 440 -0.92 35.33 16.23
CA TYR A 440 -2.16 35.82 15.61
C TYR A 440 -2.82 36.91 16.45
N ALA A 441 -2.90 36.71 17.76
CA ALA A 441 -3.47 37.69 18.69
C ALA A 441 -2.66 38.99 18.70
N MET A 442 -1.32 38.92 18.69
CA MET A 442 -0.44 40.09 18.60
C MET A 442 -0.69 40.87 17.31
N PHE A 443 -0.69 40.21 16.16
CA PHE A 443 -0.93 40.87 14.87
C PHE A 443 -2.36 41.40 14.75
N ALA A 444 -3.36 40.64 15.20
CA ALA A 444 -4.74 41.07 15.19
C ALA A 444 -4.96 42.30 16.09
N ALA A 445 -4.31 42.34 17.26
CA ALA A 445 -4.35 43.51 18.15
C ALA A 445 -3.63 44.73 17.55
N ALA A 446 -2.51 44.53 16.86
CA ALA A 446 -1.75 45.61 16.24
C ALA A 446 -2.45 46.23 15.03
N PHE A 447 -3.05 45.41 14.15
CA PHE A 447 -3.64 45.87 12.88
C PHE A 447 -5.16 46.08 12.94
N PHE A 448 -5.87 45.37 13.83
CA PHE A 448 -7.34 45.38 13.92
C PHE A 448 -7.81 45.53 15.38
N PRO A 449 -7.44 46.61 16.10
CA PRO A 449 -7.67 46.74 17.54
C PRO A 449 -9.15 46.63 17.96
N GLY A 450 -10.09 47.06 17.11
CA GLY A 450 -11.54 46.94 17.38
C GLY A 450 -12.15 45.56 17.09
N TYR A 451 -11.47 44.71 16.33
CA TYR A 451 -11.98 43.41 15.87
C TYR A 451 -10.97 42.25 16.06
N ALA A 452 -9.95 42.45 16.92
CA ALA A 452 -8.82 41.53 17.06
C ALA A 452 -9.26 40.08 17.38
N ALA A 453 -10.26 39.93 18.25
CA ALA A 453 -10.83 38.62 18.58
C ALA A 453 -11.50 37.95 17.37
N LEU A 454 -12.29 38.69 16.58
CA LEU A 454 -12.97 38.17 15.39
C LEU A 454 -11.97 37.79 14.29
N VAL A 455 -10.92 38.61 14.09
CA VAL A 455 -9.85 38.32 13.13
C VAL A 455 -9.07 37.07 13.55
N THR A 456 -8.76 36.93 14.85
CA THR A 456 -8.04 35.75 15.38
C THR A 456 -8.87 34.48 15.21
N ILE A 457 -10.18 34.54 15.52
CA ILE A 457 -11.10 33.41 15.32
C ILE A 457 -11.23 33.07 13.82
N GLY A 458 -11.35 34.08 12.96
CA GLY A 458 -11.40 33.89 11.51
C GLY A 458 -10.15 33.18 10.96
N LEU A 459 -8.96 33.62 11.36
CA LEU A 459 -7.70 32.97 10.98
C LEU A 459 -7.63 31.50 11.42
N TYR A 460 -8.22 31.18 12.58
CA TYR A 460 -8.25 29.81 13.10
C TYR A 460 -9.28 28.92 12.37
N VAL A 461 -10.44 29.47 12.00
CA VAL A 461 -11.52 28.74 11.33
C VAL A 461 -11.27 28.57 9.83
N PHE A 462 -10.77 29.61 9.15
CA PHE A 462 -10.46 29.56 7.71
C PHE A 462 -9.11 28.93 7.37
N GLY A 463 -8.27 28.65 8.38
CA GLY A 463 -7.04 27.88 8.21
C GLY A 463 -7.25 26.36 8.11
N ILE A 464 -8.47 25.89 8.37
CA ILE A 464 -8.95 24.50 8.24
C ILE A 464 -9.57 24.32 6.86
#